data_AF-Q9G214-F1
#
_entry.id   AF-Q9G214-F1
#
_cell.length_a   1.000
_cell.length_b   1.000
_cell.length_c   1.000
_cell.angle_alpha   90.00
_cell.angle_beta   90.00
_cell.angle_gamma   90.00
#
_symmetry.space_group_name_H-M   'P 1'
#
loop_
_entity.id
_entity.type
_entity.pdbx_description
1 polymer ?
#
loop_
_entity_poly.entity_id
_entity_poly.type
_entity_poly.pdbx_seq_one_letter_code
_entity_poly.pdbx_strand_id
1 'polypeptide(L)'
;WSYEYIDFYDINFDSFMINDFKNLMNFRLLDVDNHLIVPMNNYLKFLINSSDVIHSFTIPSLGLKVDAIPGRINQISIMLNRSGLYYGQ
;
A
#
# COMPACT_ATOMS: atom_id res chain seq x y z
N TRP A 1 5.68 2.51 4.77
CA TRP A 1 4.30 2.13 5.16
C TRP A 1 4.35 0.78 5.82
N SER A 2 3.57 0.54 6.88
CA SER A 2 3.39 -0.80 7.45
C SER A 2 2.05 -1.38 6.99
N TYR A 3 2.01 -2.69 6.75
CA TYR A 3 0.81 -3.39 6.31
C TYR A 3 0.52 -4.59 7.19
N GLU A 4 -0.76 -4.85 7.42
CA GLU A 4 -1.25 -5.95 8.27
C GLU A 4 -2.40 -6.68 7.56
N TYR A 5 -2.29 -8.01 7.42
CA TYR A 5 -3.38 -8.85 6.92
C TYR A 5 -4.12 -9.49 8.09
N ILE A 6 -5.15 -8.80 8.58
CA ILE A 6 -5.92 -9.21 9.77
C ILE A 6 -6.58 -10.59 9.58
N ASP A 7 -7.02 -10.90 8.36
CA ASP A 7 -7.73 -12.15 8.07
C ASP A 7 -6.77 -13.37 7.95
N PHE A 8 -5.45 -13.16 7.93
CA PHE A 8 -4.47 -14.22 7.66
C PHE A 8 -3.29 -14.18 8.65
N TYR A 9 -3.21 -15.17 9.54
CA TYR A 9 -2.01 -15.57 10.31
C TYR A 9 -1.17 -14.44 10.92
N ASP A 10 -1.78 -13.33 11.35
CA ASP A 10 -1.10 -12.15 11.89
C ASP A 10 0.10 -11.69 11.05
N ILE A 11 -0.03 -11.73 9.71
CA ILE A 11 1.04 -11.31 8.82
C ILE A 11 1.14 -9.78 8.85
N ASN A 12 2.26 -9.26 9.33
CA ASN A 12 2.60 -7.85 9.29
C ASN A 12 4.03 -7.62 8.77
N PHE A 13 4.23 -6.50 8.08
CA PHE A 13 5.54 -6.13 7.57
C PHE A 13 5.63 -4.63 7.28
N ASP A 14 6.86 -4.13 7.30
CA ASP A 14 7.19 -2.77 6.87
C ASP A 14 7.65 -2.75 5.41
N SER A 15 7.28 -1.68 4.71
CA SER A 15 7.63 -1.40 3.33
C SER A 15 8.37 -0.07 3.25
N PHE A 16 9.64 -0.14 2.90
CA PHE A 16 10.57 0.98 2.78
C PHE A 16 11.02 1.17 1.33
N MET A 17 11.24 2.43 0.96
CA MET A 17 11.76 2.79 -0.35
C MET A 17 13.19 2.25 -0.55
N ILE A 18 13.43 1.62 -1.70
CA ILE A 18 14.77 1.15 -2.07
C ILE A 18 15.62 2.34 -2.49
N ASN A 19 16.72 2.57 -1.76
CA ASN A 19 17.67 3.64 -2.05
C ASN A 19 18.88 3.17 -2.89
N ASP A 20 19.02 1.87 -3.14
CA ASP A 20 20.13 1.33 -3.94
C ASP A 20 19.80 1.40 -5.44
N PHE A 21 20.41 2.36 -6.14
CA PHE A 21 20.23 2.58 -7.57
C PHE A 21 21.14 1.69 -8.45
N LYS A 22 21.81 0.68 -7.87
CA LYS A 22 22.63 -0.26 -8.64
C LYS A 22 21.80 -1.13 -9.58
N ASN A 23 20.55 -1.42 -9.24
CA ASN A 23 19.66 -2.18 -10.10
C ASN A 23 18.95 -1.25 -11.09
N LEU A 24 19.35 -1.32 -12.36
CA LEU A 24 18.78 -0.52 -13.45
C LEU A 24 17.30 -0.85 -13.75
N MET A 25 16.81 -2.00 -13.26
CA MET A 25 15.40 -2.39 -13.43
C MET A 25 14.45 -1.68 -12.46
N ASN A 26 14.99 -1.05 -11.41
CA ASN A 26 14.17 -0.43 -10.39
C ASN A 26 13.76 0.99 -10.76
N PHE A 27 12.50 1.34 -10.48
CA PHE A 27 12.01 2.70 -10.58
C PHE A 27 12.51 3.54 -9.40
N ARG A 28 13.32 4.56 -9.73
CA ARG A 28 13.84 5.53 -8.78
C ARG A 28 12.70 6.18 -7.98
N LEU A 29 12.79 6.12 -6.64
CA LEU A 29 11.81 6.68 -5.68
C LEU A 29 10.42 6.03 -5.66
N LEU A 30 10.19 4.94 -6.40
CA LEU A 30 8.90 4.25 -6.44
C LEU A 30 8.98 2.81 -5.93
N ASP A 31 10.09 2.13 -6.18
CA ASP A 31 10.24 0.76 -5.70
C ASP A 31 10.49 0.70 -4.19
N VAL A 32 9.91 -0.35 -3.61
CA VAL A 32 9.97 -0.67 -2.19
C VAL A 32 10.54 -2.07 -2.02
N ASP A 33 11.10 -2.35 -0.84
CA ASP A 33 11.65 -3.66 -0.49
C ASP A 33 10.58 -4.75 -0.40
N ASN A 34 9.42 -4.44 0.21
CA ASN A 34 8.30 -5.35 0.39
C ASN A 34 7.05 -4.77 -0.26
N HIS A 35 6.49 -5.48 -1.25
CA HIS A 35 5.25 -5.09 -1.91
C HIS A 35 4.02 -5.55 -1.13
N LEU A 36 2.97 -4.72 -1.12
CA LEU A 36 1.62 -5.12 -0.69
C LEU A 36 1.01 -6.05 -1.75
N ILE A 37 0.82 -7.32 -1.39
CA ILE A 37 0.30 -8.36 -2.27
C ILE A 37 -1.18 -8.56 -1.96
N VAL A 38 -2.05 -8.35 -2.94
CA VAL A 38 -3.49 -8.53 -2.79
C VAL A 38 -4.08 -9.36 -3.93
N PRO A 39 -5.12 -10.17 -3.67
CA PRO A 39 -5.76 -10.98 -4.70
C PRO A 39 -6.53 -10.10 -5.70
N MET A 40 -6.48 -10.49 -6.97
CA MET A 40 -7.32 -9.93 -8.04
C MET A 40 -8.74 -10.52 -7.96
N ASN A 41 -9.73 -9.82 -8.53
CA ASN A 41 -11.14 -10.23 -8.66
C ASN A 41 -11.87 -10.49 -7.33
N ASN A 42 -11.35 -9.96 -6.23
CA ASN A 42 -12.00 -9.97 -4.93
C ASN A 42 -12.23 -8.55 -4.44
N TYR A 43 -13.30 -8.35 -3.67
CA TYR A 43 -13.52 -7.09 -2.96
C TYR A 43 -12.55 -7.00 -1.79
N LEU A 44 -11.61 -6.08 -1.90
CA LEU A 44 -10.63 -5.77 -0.87
C LEU A 44 -11.14 -4.62 -0.02
N LYS A 45 -10.93 -4.68 1.29
CA LYS A 45 -11.21 -3.59 2.23
C LYS A 45 -9.89 -3.15 2.86
N PHE A 46 -9.53 -1.90 2.63
CA PHE A 46 -8.39 -1.26 3.29
C PHE A 46 -8.88 -0.45 4.47
N LEU A 47 -8.20 -0.61 5.61
CA LEU A 47 -8.32 0.22 6.80
C LEU A 47 -7.04 1.02 6.94
N ILE A 48 -7.14 2.35 6.92
CA ILE A 48 -6.01 3.26 6.77
C ILE A 48 -6.03 4.22 7.96
N ASN A 49 -4.90 4.27 8.67
CA ASN A 49 -4.66 5.11 9.83
C ASN A 49 -3.16 5.50 9.86
N SER A 50 -2.79 6.46 10.71
CA SER A 50 -1.41 6.81 11.00
C SER A 50 -1.11 6.67 12.50
N SER A 51 0.14 6.36 12.83
CA SER A 51 0.64 6.27 14.21
C SER A 51 1.27 7.57 14.71
N ASP A 52 1.64 8.50 13.81
CA ASP A 52 2.40 9.70 14.14
C ASP A 52 1.70 11.00 13.69
N VAL A 53 1.76 11.32 12.40
CA VAL A 53 1.26 12.55 11.77
C VAL A 53 0.34 12.19 10.61
N ILE A 54 -0.21 13.20 9.94
CA ILE A 54 -1.09 12.95 8.79
C ILE A 54 -0.24 12.50 7.58
N HIS A 55 -0.64 11.37 6.98
CA HIS A 55 -0.15 10.91 5.68
C HIS A 55 -1.34 10.68 4.73
N SER A 56 -1.09 10.26 3.49
CA SER A 56 -2.15 9.92 2.53
C SER A 56 -1.76 8.68 1.73
N PHE A 57 -2.56 7.62 1.80
CA PHE A 57 -2.36 6.41 1.04
C PHE A 57 -2.96 6.61 -0.36
N THR A 58 -2.10 6.69 -1.38
CA THR A 58 -2.51 7.05 -2.74
C THR A 58 -2.01 6.03 -3.74
N ILE A 59 -2.89 5.53 -4.63
CA ILE A 59 -2.54 4.71 -5.79
C ILE A 59 -3.34 5.25 -6.99
N PRO A 60 -2.78 6.19 -7.79
CA PRO A 60 -3.53 6.93 -8.80
C PRO A 60 -4.18 6.06 -9.88
N SER A 61 -3.49 5.00 -10.31
CA SER A 61 -3.99 4.05 -11.31
C SER A 61 -5.20 3.23 -10.85
N LEU A 62 -5.43 3.17 -9.54
CA LEU A 62 -6.62 2.58 -8.92
C LEU A 62 -7.68 3.62 -8.54
N GLY A 63 -7.44 4.90 -8.79
CA GLY A 63 -8.30 6.00 -8.34
C GLY A 63 -8.36 6.12 -6.81
N LEU A 64 -7.35 5.61 -6.11
CA LEU A 64 -7.33 5.55 -4.65
C LEU A 64 -6.53 6.74 -4.10
N LYS A 65 -7.15 7.52 -3.21
CA LYS A 65 -6.48 8.47 -2.32
C LYS A 65 -7.25 8.57 -1.02
N VAL A 66 -6.63 8.20 0.09
CA VAL A 66 -7.27 8.20 1.41
C VAL A 66 -6.30 8.68 2.45
N ASP A 67 -6.70 9.67 3.25
CA ASP A 67 -5.86 10.21 4.31
C ASP A 67 -5.70 9.22 5.46
N ALA A 68 -4.48 9.11 5.97
CA ALA A 68 -4.13 8.39 7.18
C ALA A 68 -3.98 9.42 8.31
N ILE A 69 -4.97 9.46 9.21
CA ILE A 69 -5.09 10.51 10.24
C ILE A 69 -4.97 9.86 11.61
N PRO A 70 -4.02 10.26 12.47
CA PRO A 70 -3.88 9.69 13.81
C PRO A 70 -5.18 9.75 14.60
N GLY A 71 -5.59 8.61 15.17
CA GLY A 71 -6.83 8.48 15.94
C GLY A 71 -8.10 8.28 15.10
N ARG A 72 -7.98 8.11 13.76
CA ARG A 72 -9.10 7.82 12.87
C ARG A 72 -8.75 6.69 11.90
N ILE A 73 -9.63 5.68 11.83
CA ILE A 73 -9.51 4.61 10.84
C ILE A 73 -10.44 4.93 9.67
N ASN A 74 -9.85 5.28 8.52
CA ASN A 74 -10.58 5.44 7.27
C ASN A 74 -10.70 4.09 6.55
N GLN A 75 -11.86 3.82 5.97
CA GLN A 75 -12.13 2.58 5.23
C GLN A 75 -12.37 2.89 3.75
N ILE A 76 -11.76 2.10 2.87
CA ILE A 76 -12.09 2.09 1.44
C ILE A 76 -12.19 0.65 0.93
N SER A 77 -13.04 0.42 -0.06
CA SER A 77 -13.16 -0.86 -0.74
C SER A 77 -12.84 -0.73 -2.22
N ILE A 78 -12.02 -1.63 -2.74
CA ILE A 78 -11.66 -1.69 -4.16
C ILE A 78 -11.72 -3.12 -4.69
N MET A 79 -11.82 -3.27 -6.00
CA MET A 79 -11.71 -4.53 -6.69
C MET A 79 -10.72 -4.38 -7.84
N LEU A 80 -9.68 -5.22 -7.85
CA LEU A 80 -8.66 -5.23 -8.90
C LEU A 80 -9.09 -6.17 -10.02
N ASN A 81 -9.22 -5.66 -11.25
CA ASN A 81 -9.65 -6.47 -12.41
C ASN A 81 -8.48 -6.93 -13.29
N ARG A 82 -7.25 -6.51 -12.97
CA ARG A 82 -6.04 -6.83 -13.74
C ARG A 82 -4.87 -7.07 -12.79
N SER A 83 -4.08 -8.09 -13.08
CA SER A 83 -2.81 -8.34 -12.39
C SER A 83 -1.76 -7.36 -12.87
N GLY A 84 -0.83 -7.01 -11.98
CA GLY A 84 0.25 -6.08 -12.28
C GLY A 84 0.79 -5.40 -11.02
N LEU A 85 1.80 -4.56 -11.23
CA LEU A 85 2.34 -3.68 -10.19
C LEU A 85 1.67 -2.31 -10.32
N TYR A 86 1.14 -1.83 -9.21
CA TYR A 86 0.51 -0.52 -9.10
C TYR A 86 1.33 0.32 -8.12
N TYR A 87 1.76 1.49 -8.57
CA TYR A 87 2.59 2.39 -7.80
C TYR A 87 1.79 3.57 -7.25
N GLY A 88 2.26 4.06 -6.11
CA GLY A 88 1.63 5.10 -5.33
C GLY A 88 2.68 5.88 -4.53
N GLN A 89 2.30 7.06 -4.04
CA GLN A 89 3.14 7.90 -3.18
C GLN A 89 2.27 8.66 -2.17
#